data_AF-A0A3C1KPE8-F1
#
_entry.id   AF-A0A3C1KPE8-F1
#
_cell.length_a   1.000
_cell.length_b   1.000
_cell.length_c   1.000
_cell.angle_alpha   90.00
_cell.angle_beta   90.00
_cell.angle_gamma   90.00
#
_symmetry.space_group_name_H-M   'P 1'
#
loop_
_entity.id
_entity.type
_entity.pdbx_description
1 polymer ?
#
loop_
_entity_poly.entity_id
_entity_poly.type
_entity_poly.pdbx_seq_one_letter_code
_entity_poly.pdbx_strand_id
1 'polypeptide(L)'
;MTGFAAPFVREATVRMGLELREHHHLHINDTHLVIGEVVLVDVPDKALGEDGAIDINAADSVALSGLDSYYTTSRVRRMAYAKPDLPPRTID
;
A
#
# COMPACT_ATOMS: atom_id res chain seq x y z
N MET A 1 18.23 0.89 4.13
CA MET A 1 17.55 2.16 4.47
C MET A 1 18.25 2.85 5.63
N THR A 2 19.49 3.29 5.45
CA THR A 2 20.23 4.09 6.46
C THR A 2 20.12 5.57 6.09
N GLY A 3 19.95 6.44 7.08
CA GLY A 3 19.92 7.90 6.85
C GLY A 3 18.53 8.54 6.77
N PHE A 4 17.44 7.77 6.88
CA PHE A 4 16.12 8.36 7.15
C PHE A 4 15.97 8.58 8.67
N ALA A 5 15.59 9.78 9.08
CA ALA A 5 15.58 10.15 10.51
C ALA A 5 14.54 9.36 11.32
N ALA A 6 13.39 9.04 10.72
CA ALA A 6 12.37 8.21 11.36
C ALA A 6 12.73 6.71 11.21
N PRO A 7 12.54 5.89 12.26
CA PRO A 7 12.89 4.48 12.22
C PRO A 7 11.90 3.66 11.38
N PHE A 8 12.39 2.54 10.84
CA PHE A 8 11.56 1.51 10.20
C PHE A 8 11.44 0.27 11.07
N VAL A 9 10.35 -0.47 10.92
CA VAL A 9 10.20 -1.81 11.50
C VAL A 9 11.02 -2.79 10.65
N ARG A 10 11.94 -3.52 11.29
CA ARG A 10 12.86 -4.44 10.59
C ARG A 10 12.12 -5.57 9.89
N GLU A 11 11.08 -6.10 10.54
CA GLU A 11 10.28 -7.25 10.11
C GLU A 11 9.24 -6.89 9.04
N ALA A 12 8.99 -5.60 8.78
CA ALA A 12 8.07 -5.18 7.74
C ALA A 12 8.64 -5.47 6.34
N THR A 13 7.85 -6.12 5.49
CA THR A 13 8.21 -6.47 4.11
C THR A 13 8.08 -5.29 3.16
N VAL A 14 7.09 -4.41 3.39
CA VAL A 14 6.91 -3.15 2.67
C VAL A 14 7.14 -2.00 3.63
N ARG A 15 7.99 -1.04 3.24
CA ARG A 15 8.35 0.12 4.05
C ARG A 15 8.32 1.38 3.21
N MET A 16 7.79 2.47 3.78
CA MET A 16 7.71 3.77 3.11
C MET A 16 8.24 4.87 4.02
N GLY A 17 9.13 5.70 3.49
CA GLY A 17 9.56 6.94 4.12
C GLY A 17 8.71 8.10 3.60
N LEU A 18 8.12 8.85 4.52
CA LEU A 18 7.24 9.98 4.22
C LEU A 18 7.79 11.29 4.78
N GLU A 19 7.72 12.36 4.01
CA GLU A 19 7.89 13.74 4.50
C GLU A 19 6.53 14.41 4.68
N LEU A 20 6.31 15.07 5.83
CA LEU A 20 5.06 15.80 6.08
C LEU A 20 4.90 16.94 5.05
N ARG A 21 3.73 17.01 4.43
CA ARG A 21 3.34 18.11 3.53
C ARG A 21 2.18 18.92 4.08
N GLU A 22 1.20 18.26 4.69
CA GLU A 22 0.02 18.94 5.19
C GLU A 22 -0.64 18.16 6.34
N HIS A 23 -1.33 18.89 7.21
CA HIS A 23 -1.99 18.35 8.39
C HIS A 23 -3.29 19.12 8.64
N HIS A 24 -4.42 18.40 8.69
CA HIS A 24 -5.74 18.97 8.97
C HIS A 24 -6.33 18.36 10.22
N HIS A 25 -6.76 19.19 11.16
CA HIS A 25 -7.60 18.75 12.26
C HIS A 25 -9.07 18.79 11.87
N LEU A 26 -9.71 17.63 11.84
CA LEU A 26 -11.15 17.45 11.67
C LEU A 26 -11.86 17.62 13.01
N HIS A 27 -12.09 18.87 13.41
CA HIS A 27 -12.69 19.22 14.71
C HIS A 27 -14.04 18.55 15.01
N ILE A 28 -14.76 18.10 13.99
CA ILE A 28 -16.06 17.41 14.14
C ILE A 28 -15.95 16.09 14.91
N ASN A 29 -14.78 15.45 14.91
CA ASN A 29 -14.56 14.15 15.54
C ASN A 29 -13.16 13.99 16.13
N ASP A 30 -12.42 15.10 16.30
CA ASP A 30 -11.09 15.15 16.91
C ASP A 30 -10.05 14.23 16.23
N THR A 31 -10.17 14.06 14.90
CA THR A 31 -9.22 13.25 14.10
C THR A 31 -8.31 14.13 13.24
N HIS A 32 -7.15 13.59 12.87
CA HIS A 32 -6.19 14.30 12.03
C HIS A 32 -6.00 13.60 10.68
N LEU A 33 -6.24 14.34 9.59
CA LEU A 33 -5.82 13.94 8.26
C LEU A 33 -4.39 14.43 8.03
N VAL A 34 -3.44 13.49 7.95
CA VAL A 34 -2.03 13.77 7.72
C VAL A 34 -1.68 13.40 6.29
N ILE A 35 -1.05 14.32 5.56
CA ILE A 35 -0.64 14.13 4.16
C ILE A 35 0.89 14.14 4.12
N GLY A 36 1.47 13.02 3.67
CA GLY A 36 2.90 12.85 3.50
C GLY A 36 3.29 12.59 2.05
N GLU A 37 4.40 13.16 1.60
CA GLU A 37 5.04 12.83 0.32
C GLU A 37 5.89 11.57 0.48
N VAL A 38 5.70 10.61 -0.43
CA VAL A 38 6.54 9.41 -0.50
C VAL A 38 7.89 9.78 -1.09
N VAL A 39 8.93 9.80 -0.25
CA VAL A 39 10.31 10.07 -0.68
C VAL A 39 11.17 8.82 -0.79
N LEU A 40 10.67 7.71 -0.23
CA LEU A 40 11.35 6.42 -0.26
C LEU A 40 10.35 5.27 -0.17
N VAL A 41 10.54 4.26 -1.01
CA VAL A 41 9.79 2.99 -0.96
C VAL A 41 10.79 1.84 -0.99
N ASP A 42 10.57 0.85 -0.14
CA ASP A 42 11.29 -0.41 -0.11
C ASP A 42 10.29 -1.56 -0.09
N VAL A 43 10.39 -2.41 -1.10
CA VAL A 43 9.47 -3.53 -1.38
C VAL A 43 10.31 -4.74 -1.79
N PRO A 44 9.85 -5.97 -1.52
CA PRO A 44 10.61 -7.15 -1.90
C PRO A 44 10.46 -7.39 -3.40
N ASP A 45 11.55 -7.78 -4.07
CA ASP A 45 11.56 -8.05 -5.52
C ASP A 45 10.46 -9.04 -5.95
N LYS A 46 10.20 -10.07 -5.12
CA LYS A 46 9.13 -11.06 -5.35
C LYS A 46 7.73 -10.47 -5.44
N ALA A 47 7.51 -9.29 -4.88
CA ALA A 47 6.22 -8.60 -4.90
C ALA A 47 6.14 -7.52 -5.97
N LEU A 48 7.26 -7.17 -6.63
CA LEU A 48 7.28 -6.14 -7.66
C LEU A 48 7.09 -6.79 -9.04
N GLY A 49 5.94 -6.54 -9.66
CA GLY A 49 5.67 -6.94 -11.03
C GLY A 49 6.51 -6.15 -12.03
N GLU A 50 6.69 -6.70 -13.23
CA GLU A 50 7.47 -6.07 -14.32
C GLU A 50 6.91 -4.70 -14.76
N ASP A 51 5.63 -4.47 -14.51
CA ASP A 51 4.94 -3.22 -14.81
C ASP A 51 4.87 -2.24 -13.62
N GLY A 52 5.58 -2.56 -12.54
CA GLY A 52 5.64 -1.76 -11.31
C GLY A 52 4.48 -1.99 -10.34
N ALA A 53 3.54 -2.90 -10.64
CA ALA A 53 2.49 -3.26 -9.69
C ALA A 53 3.07 -4.01 -8.48
N ILE A 54 2.56 -3.73 -7.28
CA ILE A 54 2.96 -4.43 -6.06
C ILE A 54 1.91 -5.50 -5.71
N ASP A 55 2.33 -6.76 -5.69
CA ASP A 55 1.54 -7.87 -5.18
C ASP A 55 1.65 -7.96 -3.66
N ILE A 56 0.64 -7.43 -2.97
CA ILE A 56 0.59 -7.41 -1.50
C ILE A 56 0.45 -8.81 -0.89
N ASN A 57 -0.06 -9.80 -1.64
CA ASN A 57 -0.10 -11.19 -1.20
C ASN A 57 1.32 -11.78 -1.23
N ALA A 58 2.07 -11.56 -2.31
CA ALA A 58 3.47 -11.97 -2.39
C ALA A 58 4.36 -11.24 -1.36
N ALA A 59 3.97 -10.03 -0.95
CA ALA A 59 4.60 -9.28 0.13
C ALA A 59 4.20 -9.74 1.54
N ASP A 60 3.38 -10.79 1.69
CA ASP A 60 2.90 -11.32 2.97
C ASP A 60 2.15 -10.25 3.82
N SER A 61 1.47 -9.31 3.17
CA SER A 61 0.70 -8.28 3.84
C SER A 61 -0.67 -8.79 4.29
N VAL A 62 -1.11 -8.30 5.45
CA VAL A 62 -2.43 -8.59 6.03
C VAL A 62 -3.40 -7.44 5.81
N ALA A 63 -4.70 -7.74 5.81
CA ALA A 63 -5.77 -6.75 5.85
C ALA A 63 -6.45 -6.75 7.23
N LEU A 64 -7.03 -5.61 7.61
CA LEU A 64 -7.78 -5.45 8.84
C LEU A 64 -9.25 -5.13 8.52
N SER A 65 -10.17 -5.76 9.24
CA SER A 65 -11.60 -5.40 9.25
C SER A 65 -12.05 -5.17 10.68
N GLY A 66 -12.90 -4.15 10.89
CA GLY A 66 -13.28 -3.74 12.24
C GLY A 66 -12.08 -3.22 13.02
N LEU A 67 -11.95 -3.63 14.29
CA LEU A 67 -10.90 -3.15 15.19
C LEU A 67 -9.82 -4.20 15.49
N ASP A 68 -10.11 -5.48 15.30
CA ASP A 68 -9.30 -6.59 15.82
C ASP A 68 -9.23 -7.83 14.92
N SER A 69 -9.89 -7.81 13.76
CA SER A 69 -9.95 -8.96 12.87
C SER A 69 -8.95 -8.82 11.73
N TYR A 70 -7.98 -9.72 11.68
CA TYR A 70 -6.90 -9.75 10.69
C TYR A 70 -7.13 -10.87 9.67
N TYR A 71 -6.85 -10.57 8.41
CA TYR A 71 -7.04 -11.49 7.29
C TYR A 71 -5.76 -11.60 6.48
N THR A 72 -5.44 -12.83 6.08
CA THR A 72 -4.49 -13.05 5.00
C THR A 72 -5.12 -12.56 3.70
N THR A 73 -4.29 -12.00 2.84
CA THR A 73 -4.72 -11.60 1.50
C THR A 73 -4.64 -12.80 0.57
N SER A 74 -5.45 -12.81 -0.49
CA SER A 74 -5.31 -13.74 -1.61
C SER A 74 -5.75 -13.01 -2.86
N ARG A 75 -4.93 -13.05 -3.90
CA ARG A 75 -5.23 -12.37 -5.16
C ARG A 75 -6.34 -13.13 -5.88
N VAL A 76 -7.47 -12.45 -6.11
CA VAL A 76 -8.59 -13.06 -6.84
C VAL A 76 -8.35 -13.04 -8.35
N ARG A 77 -7.98 -11.89 -8.91
CA ARG A 77 -7.71 -11.66 -10.34
C ARG A 77 -7.26 -10.21 -10.57
N ARG A 78 -6.45 -9.94 -11.60
CA ARG A 78 -6.28 -8.58 -12.14
C ARG A 78 -7.10 -8.41 -13.40
N MET A 79 -7.73 -7.24 -13.50
CA MET A 79 -8.64 -6.90 -14.58
C MET A 79 -8.01 -5.89 -15.52
N ALA A 80 -8.27 -6.05 -16.81
CA ALA A 80 -7.87 -5.04 -17.78
C ALA A 80 -8.61 -3.75 -17.48
N TYR A 81 -7.98 -2.63 -17.82
CA TYR A 81 -8.68 -1.36 -17.88
C TYR A 81 -9.94 -1.52 -18.75
N ALA A 82 -11.10 -1.16 -18.20
CA ALA A 82 -12.37 -1.34 -18.87
C ALA A 82 -12.46 -0.42 -20.10
N LYS A 83 -12.80 -0.98 -21.25
CA LYS A 83 -13.09 -0.25 -22.48
C LYS A 83 -14.53 -0.52 -22.90
N PRO A 84 -15.32 0.49 -23.31
CA PRO A 84 -16.75 0.33 -23.61
C PRO A 84 -17.05 -0.73 -24.68
N ASP A 85 -16.10 -0.92 -25.59
CA ASP A 85 -16.16 -1.81 -26.75
C ASP A 85 -15.53 -3.19 -26.50
N LEU A 86 -15.00 -3.45 -25.30
CA LEU A 86 -14.38 -4.72 -24.94
C LEU A 86 -15.10 -5.40 -23.77
N PRO A 87 -15.34 -6.72 -23.82
CA PRO A 87 -15.85 -7.43 -22.65
C PRO A 87 -14.82 -7.43 -21.50
N PRO A 88 -15.26 -7.59 -20.23
CA PRO A 88 -14.36 -7.74 -19.10
C PRO A 88 -13.39 -8.90 -19.30
N ARG A 89 -12.09 -8.62 -19.16
CA ARG A 89 -11.02 -9.61 -19.32
C ARG A 89 -9.99 -9.46 -18.22
N THR A 90 -9.36 -10.57 -17.87
CA THR A 90 -8.21 -10.56 -16.96
C THR A 90 -6.94 -10.13 -17.69
N ILE A 91 -5.99 -9.59 -16.94
CA ILE A 91 -4.63 -9.31 -17.41
C ILE A 91 -3.65 -9.83 -16.38
N ASP A 92 -3.33 -11.11 -16.46
CA ASP A 92 -2.22 -11.79 -15.79
C ASP A 92 -2.03 -13.15 -16.47
#